data_AF-A0A417HQD1-F1
#
_entry.id   AF-A0A417HQD1-F1
#
_cell.length_a   1.000
_cell.length_b   1.000
_cell.length_c   1.000
_cell.angle_alpha   90.00
_cell.angle_beta   90.00
_cell.angle_gamma   90.00
#
_symmetry.space_group_name_H-M   'P 1'
#
loop_
_entity.id
_entity.type
_entity.pdbx_description
1 polymer ?
#
loop_
_entity_poly.entity_id
_entity_poly.type
_entity_poly.pdbx_seq_one_letter_code
_entity_poly.pdbx_strand_id
1 'polypeptide(L)'
;MNYEVNPFQDYESITVDELKDQANSLLNLVTEEQRPLRVCMNNGKEFLLFPHDVLALICDSDFRLILLSAMRYAMGRNTCMPVVVSDYIKHHVQLLDDKFLVLAADDIRRHLEDYAEHEMNPNLWHGLLGALETEQRERATRQAKKSRFCPACGRSLEVMSITDNRHSPGGFDVIAHCQNCLADYEWFCDKDGGVSDMKQYFFE
;
A
#
# COMPACT_ATOMS: atom_id res chain seq x y z
N MET A 1 -0.77 35.31 3.70
CA MET A 1 -0.76 35.00 5.14
C MET A 1 -0.49 33.51 5.27
N ASN A 2 0.68 33.12 5.73
CA ASN A 2 0.95 31.71 6.08
C ASN A 2 0.35 31.48 7.47
N TYR A 3 -0.91 31.05 7.51
CA TYR A 3 -1.46 30.47 8.73
C TYR A 3 -0.87 29.07 8.84
N GLU A 4 0.20 28.90 9.62
CA GLU A 4 0.61 27.60 10.13
C GLU A 4 -0.45 27.14 11.13
N VAL A 5 -1.60 26.68 10.63
CA VAL A 5 -2.54 25.93 11.44
C VAL A 5 -1.86 24.60 11.69
N ASN A 6 -1.39 24.38 12.91
CA ASN A 6 -0.86 23.09 13.29
C ASN A 6 -2.03 22.09 13.20
N PRO A 7 -1.97 21.09 12.30
CA PRO A 7 -3.06 20.15 12.13
C PRO A 7 -3.37 19.49 13.47
N PHE A 8 -4.66 19.30 13.77
CA PHE A 8 -5.15 18.62 14.97
C PHE A 8 -5.08 19.42 16.29
N GLN A 9 -4.82 20.73 16.28
CA GLN A 9 -4.81 21.57 17.51
C GLN A 9 -6.09 21.47 18.35
N ASP A 10 -7.23 21.19 17.72
CA ASP A 10 -8.52 21.11 18.40
C ASP A 10 -8.73 19.81 19.20
N TYR A 11 -7.83 18.82 19.04
CA TYR A 11 -7.91 17.57 19.79
C TYR A 11 -7.22 17.66 21.15
N GLU A 12 -7.81 16.99 22.13
CA GLU A 12 -7.30 16.91 23.49
C GLU A 12 -5.90 16.29 23.49
N SER A 13 -4.99 16.88 24.27
CA SER A 13 -3.59 16.47 24.35
C SER A 13 -3.31 15.79 25.68
N ILE A 14 -2.78 14.58 25.60
CA ILE A 14 -2.27 13.78 26.72
C ILE A 14 -0.77 13.58 26.59
N THR A 15 -0.10 13.29 27.69
CA THR A 15 1.30 12.89 27.74
C THR A 15 1.45 11.39 27.54
N VAL A 16 2.65 10.97 27.12
CA VAL A 16 2.96 9.53 27.01
C VAL A 16 2.86 8.80 28.37
N ASP A 17 3.07 9.50 29.48
CA ASP A 17 2.99 8.89 30.81
C ASP A 17 1.53 8.73 31.26
N GLU A 18 0.65 9.68 30.97
CA GLU A 18 -0.81 9.51 31.13
C GLU A 18 -1.35 8.35 30.30
N LEU A 19 -0.87 8.19 29.06
CA LEU A 19 -1.24 7.06 28.22
C LEU A 19 -0.81 5.72 28.83
N LYS A 20 0.35 5.66 29.49
CA LYS A 20 0.81 4.43 30.17
C LYS A 20 -0.01 4.14 31.41
N ASP A 21 -0.30 5.17 32.22
CA ASP A 21 -0.97 5.02 33.50
C ASP A 21 -2.46 4.69 33.34
N GLN A 22 -3.08 5.15 32.25
CA GLN A 22 -4.53 5.07 32.03
C GLN A 22 -4.89 4.50 30.64
N ALA A 23 -4.07 3.58 30.13
CA ALA A 23 -4.20 3.05 28.77
C ALA A 23 -5.63 2.59 28.44
N ASN A 24 -6.26 1.79 29.29
CA ASN A 24 -7.58 1.22 29.00
C ASN A 24 -8.69 2.28 28.92
N SER A 25 -8.73 3.26 29.82
CA SER A 25 -9.76 4.30 29.78
C SER A 25 -9.56 5.24 28.59
N LEU A 26 -8.31 5.57 28.26
CA LEU A 26 -7.99 6.40 27.10
C LEU A 26 -8.28 5.67 25.78
N LEU A 27 -8.01 4.36 25.70
CA LEU A 27 -8.38 3.55 24.55
C LEU A 27 -9.90 3.43 24.38
N ASN A 28 -10.67 3.32 25.47
CA ASN A 28 -12.14 3.35 25.39
C ASN A 28 -12.64 4.72 24.90
N LEU A 29 -12.08 5.82 25.40
CA LEU A 29 -12.43 7.17 24.93
C LEU A 29 -12.16 7.31 23.42
N VAL A 30 -11.01 6.80 22.97
CA VAL A 30 -10.69 6.81 21.54
C VAL A 30 -11.71 5.95 20.79
N THR A 31 -11.82 4.66 21.11
CA THR A 31 -12.56 3.68 20.29
C THR A 31 -14.09 3.71 20.45
N GLU A 32 -14.62 3.85 21.66
CA GLU A 32 -16.08 3.85 21.92
C GLU A 32 -16.69 5.24 21.73
N GLU A 33 -16.00 6.29 22.19
CA GLU A 33 -16.48 7.67 22.06
C GLU A 33 -16.01 8.36 20.77
N GLN A 34 -15.24 7.65 19.94
CA GLN A 34 -14.73 8.14 18.66
C GLN A 34 -13.97 9.47 18.80
N ARG A 35 -13.18 9.59 19.87
CA ARG A 35 -12.52 10.84 20.27
C ARG A 35 -11.00 10.73 20.10
N PRO A 36 -10.44 11.23 18.98
CA PRO A 36 -8.99 11.24 18.78
C PRO A 36 -8.27 12.06 19.85
N LEU A 37 -7.09 11.60 20.22
CA LEU A 37 -6.22 12.22 21.23
C LEU A 37 -4.85 12.51 20.64
N ARG A 38 -4.27 13.65 21.01
CA ARG A 38 -2.87 13.97 20.75
C ARG A 38 -2.01 13.40 21.87
N VAL A 39 -0.94 12.70 21.52
CA VAL A 39 0.00 12.10 22.47
C VAL A 39 1.34 12.81 22.36
N CYS A 40 1.67 13.60 23.36
CA CYS A 40 2.93 14.31 23.49
C CYS A 40 3.99 13.40 24.10
N MET A 41 5.08 13.19 23.38
CA MET A 41 6.24 12.46 23.86
C MET A 41 7.21 13.38 24.59
N ASN A 42 7.98 12.81 25.52
CA ASN A 42 8.99 13.53 26.30
C ASN A 42 10.13 14.14 25.45
N ASN A 43 10.26 13.71 24.19
CA ASN A 43 11.22 14.26 23.22
C ASN A 43 10.64 15.39 22.35
N GLY A 44 9.43 15.88 22.66
CA GLY A 44 8.74 16.94 21.92
C GLY A 44 8.05 16.49 20.63
N LYS A 45 8.05 15.20 20.31
CA LYS A 45 7.23 14.66 19.20
C LYS A 45 5.78 14.51 19.61
N GLU A 46 4.88 14.75 18.67
CA GLU A 46 3.44 14.57 18.87
C GLU A 46 2.91 13.47 17.93
N PHE A 47 2.04 12.62 18.46
CA PHE A 47 1.35 11.57 17.71
C PHE A 47 -0.16 11.76 17.84
N LEU A 48 -0.92 11.25 16.88
CA LEU A 48 -2.38 11.20 16.96
C LEU A 48 -2.81 9.77 17.22
N LEU A 49 -3.52 9.56 18.32
CA LEU A 49 -4.22 8.32 18.64
C LEU A 49 -5.66 8.47 18.20
N PHE A 50 -6.11 7.64 17.27
CA PHE A 50 -7.46 7.70 16.72
C PHE A 50 -7.98 6.27 16.46
N PRO A 51 -9.30 6.10 16.38
CA PRO A 51 -9.92 4.79 16.14
C PRO A 51 -9.59 4.29 14.74
N HIS A 52 -9.31 2.99 14.60
CA HIS A 52 -8.98 2.43 13.30
C HIS A 52 -10.13 2.60 12.28
N ASP A 53 -11.38 2.56 12.73
CA ASP A 53 -12.58 2.70 11.93
C ASP A 53 -12.79 4.10 11.33
N VAL A 54 -12.10 5.13 11.84
CA VAL A 54 -12.02 6.43 11.15
C VAL A 54 -11.38 6.29 9.76
N LEU A 55 -10.43 5.36 9.61
CA LEU A 55 -9.87 5.01 8.30
C LEU A 55 -10.71 3.95 7.55
N ALA A 56 -11.68 3.31 8.21
CA ALA A 56 -12.50 2.29 7.57
C ALA A 56 -13.27 2.86 6.37
N LEU A 57 -13.71 4.12 6.39
CA LEU A 57 -14.31 4.78 5.22
C LEU A 57 -13.40 4.82 3.98
N ILE A 58 -12.09 4.94 4.17
CA ILE A 58 -11.10 4.94 3.08
C ILE A 58 -10.76 3.49 2.66
N CYS A 59 -10.80 2.55 3.61
CA CYS A 59 -10.54 1.13 3.39
C CYS A 59 -11.80 0.32 3.00
N ASP A 60 -12.97 0.96 2.95
CA ASP A 60 -14.27 0.35 2.71
C ASP A 60 -14.34 -0.24 1.29
N SER A 61 -14.92 -1.44 1.17
CA SER A 61 -15.03 -2.11 -0.13
C SER A 61 -15.97 -1.40 -1.09
N ASP A 62 -17.05 -0.83 -0.59
CA ASP A 62 -18.04 -0.13 -1.42
C ASP A 62 -17.47 1.20 -1.90
N PHE A 63 -16.70 1.90 -1.07
CA PHE A 63 -15.98 3.10 -1.50
C PHE A 63 -15.01 2.82 -2.65
N ARG A 64 -14.28 1.70 -2.59
CA ARG A 64 -13.40 1.27 -3.68
C ARG A 64 -14.16 0.96 -4.98
N LEU A 65 -15.35 0.36 -4.88
CA LEU A 65 -16.23 0.16 -6.05
C LEU A 65 -16.74 1.48 -6.63
N ILE A 66 -17.04 2.47 -5.77
CA ILE A 66 -17.42 3.82 -6.21
C ILE A 66 -16.27 4.47 -6.98
N LEU A 67 -15.03 4.37 -6.48
CA LEU A 67 -13.85 4.90 -7.17
C LEU A 67 -13.61 4.23 -8.52
N LEU A 68 -13.71 2.90 -8.60
CA LEU A 68 -13.62 2.16 -9.88
C LEU A 68 -14.70 2.62 -10.86
N SER A 69 -15.94 2.79 -10.36
CA SER A 69 -17.06 3.23 -11.18
C SER A 69 -16.87 4.65 -11.68
N ALA A 70 -16.38 5.57 -10.83
CA ALA A 70 -16.06 6.94 -11.21
C ALA A 70 -14.95 7.00 -12.27
N MET A 71 -13.94 6.14 -12.14
CA MET A 71 -12.84 6.03 -13.10
C MET A 71 -13.36 5.58 -14.46
N ARG A 72 -14.11 4.46 -14.52
CA ARG A 72 -14.74 3.95 -15.74
C ARG A 72 -15.70 4.97 -16.37
N TYR A 73 -16.45 5.70 -15.55
CA TYR A 73 -17.34 6.75 -16.02
C TYR A 73 -16.57 7.90 -16.69
N ALA A 74 -15.40 8.25 -16.16
CA ALA A 74 -14.59 9.37 -16.65
C ALA A 74 -13.84 9.06 -17.95
N MET A 75 -13.49 7.79 -18.20
CA MET A 75 -12.82 7.35 -19.42
C MET A 75 -13.57 7.81 -20.69
N GLY A 76 -12.82 8.31 -21.69
CA GLY A 76 -13.36 8.82 -22.95
C GLY A 76 -14.11 10.16 -22.85
N ARG A 77 -14.22 10.78 -21.67
CA ARG A 77 -14.96 12.04 -21.50
C ARG A 77 -14.05 13.26 -21.58
N ASN A 78 -14.50 14.26 -22.35
CA ASN A 78 -13.87 15.58 -22.38
C ASN A 78 -14.46 16.52 -21.32
N THR A 79 -14.23 16.21 -20.04
CA THR A 79 -14.69 17.03 -18.89
C THR A 79 -13.57 17.18 -17.88
N CYS A 80 -13.80 17.84 -16.74
CA CYS A 80 -12.84 17.84 -15.63
C CYS A 80 -12.74 16.49 -14.90
N MET A 81 -13.72 15.59 -15.09
CA MET A 81 -13.84 14.35 -14.31
C MET A 81 -12.62 13.41 -14.42
N PRO A 82 -12.01 13.18 -15.60
CA PRO A 82 -10.79 12.37 -15.70
C PRO A 82 -9.69 12.86 -14.78
N VAL A 83 -9.43 14.17 -14.76
CA VAL A 83 -8.37 14.78 -13.94
C VAL A 83 -8.68 14.58 -12.46
N VAL A 84 -9.90 14.93 -12.04
CA VAL A 84 -10.34 14.80 -10.63
C VAL A 84 -10.19 13.37 -10.12
N VAL A 85 -10.65 12.39 -10.90
CA VAL A 85 -10.58 10.98 -10.50
C VAL A 85 -9.15 10.45 -10.52
N SER A 86 -8.39 10.74 -11.59
CA SER A 86 -6.97 10.34 -11.68
C SER A 86 -6.16 10.87 -10.50
N ASP A 87 -6.28 12.16 -10.20
CA ASP A 87 -5.46 12.81 -9.18
C ASP A 87 -5.83 12.30 -7.78
N TYR A 88 -7.12 12.09 -7.52
CA TYR A 88 -7.56 11.47 -6.27
C TYR A 88 -6.97 10.06 -6.10
N ILE A 89 -7.09 9.20 -7.11
CA ILE A 89 -6.57 7.83 -7.04
C ILE A 89 -5.03 7.84 -6.88
N LYS A 90 -4.31 8.66 -7.64
CA LYS A 90 -2.85 8.81 -7.52
C LYS A 90 -2.44 9.20 -6.11
N HIS A 91 -3.12 10.18 -5.51
CA HIS A 91 -2.78 10.68 -4.18
C HIS A 91 -2.99 9.63 -3.09
N HIS A 92 -3.97 8.73 -3.27
CA HIS A 92 -4.36 7.75 -2.25
C HIS A 92 -3.96 6.31 -2.62
N VAL A 93 -3.10 6.11 -3.62
CA VAL A 93 -2.76 4.78 -4.17
C VAL A 93 -2.26 3.80 -3.09
N GLN A 94 -1.54 4.31 -2.09
CA GLN A 94 -1.02 3.52 -0.97
C GLN A 94 -2.10 2.97 -0.02
N LEU A 95 -3.30 3.56 -0.02
CA LEU A 95 -4.43 3.15 0.83
C LEU A 95 -5.37 2.17 0.14
N LEU A 96 -5.29 2.05 -1.19
CA LEU A 96 -6.15 1.18 -1.99
C LEU A 96 -5.60 -0.25 -1.97
N ASP A 97 -6.43 -1.28 -1.91
CA ASP A 97 -5.95 -2.66 -1.80
C ASP A 97 -5.48 -3.25 -3.13
N ASP A 98 -4.76 -4.38 -3.06
CA ASP A 98 -4.16 -5.01 -4.25
C ASP A 98 -5.21 -5.38 -5.32
N LYS A 99 -6.42 -5.78 -4.87
CA LYS A 99 -7.54 -6.06 -5.78
C LYS A 99 -7.98 -4.81 -6.54
N PHE A 100 -8.10 -3.66 -5.88
CA PHE A 100 -8.41 -2.39 -6.55
C PHE A 100 -7.32 -2.05 -7.57
N LEU A 101 -6.04 -2.14 -7.19
CA LEU A 101 -4.92 -1.78 -8.06
C LEU A 101 -4.94 -2.60 -9.36
N VAL A 102 -5.14 -3.91 -9.26
CA VAL A 102 -5.22 -4.82 -10.41
C VAL A 102 -6.42 -4.48 -11.31
N LEU A 103 -7.61 -4.33 -10.73
CA LEU A 103 -8.82 -4.03 -11.50
C LEU A 103 -8.72 -2.67 -12.20
N ALA A 104 -8.22 -1.66 -11.51
CA ALA A 104 -8.07 -0.33 -12.07
C ALA A 104 -7.05 -0.30 -13.22
N ALA A 105 -5.91 -0.97 -13.04
CA ALA A 105 -4.89 -1.08 -14.09
C ALA A 105 -5.43 -1.82 -15.32
N ASP A 106 -6.13 -2.93 -15.12
CA ASP A 106 -6.73 -3.70 -16.22
C ASP A 106 -7.79 -2.91 -16.99
N ASP A 107 -8.65 -2.16 -16.29
CA ASP A 107 -9.65 -1.32 -16.95
C ASP A 107 -8.99 -0.21 -17.79
N ILE A 108 -7.93 0.42 -17.28
CA ILE A 108 -7.19 1.45 -18.01
C ILE A 108 -6.50 0.85 -19.24
N ARG A 109 -5.84 -0.31 -19.11
CA ARG A 109 -5.20 -1.00 -20.25
C ARG A 109 -6.20 -1.30 -21.35
N ARG A 110 -7.31 -1.97 -21.01
CA ARG A 110 -8.37 -2.28 -21.99
C ARG A 110 -8.91 -1.02 -22.65
N HIS A 111 -9.14 0.04 -21.88
CA HIS A 111 -9.63 1.30 -22.44
C HIS A 111 -8.65 1.93 -23.42
N LEU A 112 -7.35 1.94 -23.08
CA LEU A 112 -6.29 2.46 -23.96
C LEU A 112 -6.05 1.56 -25.17
N GLU A 113 -6.24 0.25 -25.07
CA GLU A 113 -6.13 -0.69 -26.18
C GLU A 113 -7.32 -0.58 -27.15
N ASP A 114 -8.55 -0.60 -26.64
CA ASP A 114 -9.77 -0.67 -27.44
C ASP A 114 -10.26 0.71 -27.92
N TYR A 115 -9.98 1.78 -27.16
CA TYR A 115 -10.56 3.11 -27.37
C TYR A 115 -9.53 4.25 -27.42
N ALA A 116 -8.24 3.97 -27.65
CA ALA A 116 -7.17 4.98 -27.70
C ALA A 116 -7.51 6.20 -28.58
N GLU A 117 -8.12 5.99 -29.75
CA GLU A 117 -8.47 7.06 -30.69
C GLU A 117 -9.58 8.00 -30.18
N HIS A 118 -10.40 7.53 -29.24
CA HIS A 118 -11.51 8.27 -28.64
C HIS A 118 -11.16 8.85 -27.27
N GLU A 119 -9.98 8.51 -26.73
CA GLU A 119 -9.52 9.03 -25.46
C GLU A 119 -8.91 10.42 -25.66
N MET A 120 -9.51 11.41 -25.01
CA MET A 120 -9.09 12.81 -25.12
C MET A 120 -7.84 13.11 -24.28
N ASN A 121 -7.58 12.32 -23.24
CA ASN A 121 -6.49 12.53 -22.30
C ASN A 121 -5.66 11.23 -22.10
N PRO A 122 -5.07 10.65 -23.16
CA PRO A 122 -4.40 9.36 -23.05
C PRO A 122 -3.20 9.44 -22.08
N ASN A 123 -2.46 10.55 -22.08
CA ASN A 123 -1.32 10.74 -21.18
C ASN A 123 -1.71 10.74 -19.69
N LEU A 124 -2.92 11.22 -19.36
CA LEU A 124 -3.42 11.22 -17.98
C LEU A 124 -3.58 9.78 -17.48
N TRP A 125 -4.24 8.96 -18.29
CA TRP A 125 -4.50 7.55 -17.99
C TRP A 125 -3.23 6.71 -18.01
N HIS A 126 -2.30 6.93 -18.95
CA HIS A 126 -0.98 6.31 -18.91
C HIS A 126 -0.23 6.68 -17.62
N GLY A 127 -0.30 7.95 -17.19
CA GLY A 127 0.30 8.39 -15.93
C GLY A 127 -0.34 7.75 -14.70
N LEU A 128 -1.65 7.51 -14.70
CA LEU A 128 -2.34 6.79 -13.63
C LEU A 128 -1.97 5.31 -13.63
N LEU A 129 -1.97 4.67 -14.80
CA LEU A 129 -1.55 3.28 -14.97
C LEU A 129 -0.14 3.05 -14.42
N GLY A 130 0.81 3.92 -14.78
CA GLY A 130 2.18 3.83 -14.27
C GLY A 130 2.27 3.96 -12.75
N ALA A 131 1.44 4.81 -12.13
CA ALA A 131 1.39 4.94 -10.67
C ALA A 131 0.84 3.67 -10.00
N LEU A 132 -0.23 3.08 -10.55
CA LEU A 132 -0.82 1.84 -10.05
C LEU A 132 0.17 0.66 -10.15
N GLU A 133 0.83 0.51 -11.30
CA GLU A 133 1.82 -0.55 -11.53
C GLU A 133 3.06 -0.39 -10.64
N THR A 134 3.48 0.86 -10.39
CA THR A 134 4.60 1.15 -9.49
C THR A 134 4.26 0.75 -8.06
N GLU A 135 3.10 1.14 -7.54
CA GLU A 135 2.66 0.75 -6.19
C GLU A 135 2.55 -0.78 -6.07
N GLN A 136 2.01 -1.46 -7.09
CA GLN A 136 1.93 -2.93 -7.10
C GLN A 136 3.32 -3.56 -6.99
N ARG A 137 4.29 -3.11 -7.80
CA ARG A 137 5.68 -3.61 -7.75
C ARG A 137 6.32 -3.37 -6.39
N GLU A 138 6.11 -2.19 -5.82
CA GLU A 138 6.65 -1.83 -4.50
C GLU A 138 6.06 -2.67 -3.37
N ARG A 139 4.76 -2.97 -3.40
CA ARG A 139 4.10 -3.84 -2.41
C ARG A 139 4.60 -5.26 -2.48
N ALA A 140 4.72 -5.78 -3.70
CA ALA A 140 5.18 -7.12 -3.91
C ALA A 140 6.64 -7.27 -3.43
N THR A 141 7.51 -6.30 -3.73
CA THR A 141 8.87 -6.20 -3.17
C THR A 141 8.86 -6.11 -1.63
N ARG A 142 7.95 -5.34 -1.02
CA ARG A 142 7.81 -5.27 0.44
C ARG A 142 7.40 -6.61 1.07
N GLN A 143 6.52 -7.36 0.43
CA GLN A 143 6.13 -8.70 0.88
C GLN A 143 7.29 -9.69 0.73
N ALA A 144 8.03 -9.62 -0.38
CA ALA A 144 9.26 -10.39 -0.62
C ALA A 144 10.30 -10.22 0.50
N LYS A 145 10.44 -8.98 0.99
CA LYS A 145 11.37 -8.60 2.07
C LYS A 145 10.96 -9.15 3.44
N LYS A 146 9.76 -9.72 3.61
CA LYS A 146 9.41 -10.42 4.85
C LYS A 146 10.28 -11.66 4.96
N SER A 147 11.22 -11.64 5.90
CA SER A 147 12.16 -12.74 6.10
C SER A 147 11.42 -14.06 6.36
N ARG A 148 11.73 -15.08 5.55
CA ARG A 148 11.30 -16.46 5.75
C ARG A 148 12.31 -17.20 6.62
N PHE A 149 11.91 -18.35 7.17
CA PHE A 149 12.80 -19.19 7.98
C PHE A 149 13.46 -20.26 7.12
N CYS A 150 14.73 -20.55 7.41
CA CYS A 150 15.49 -21.62 6.80
C CYS A 150 14.82 -22.97 7.09
N PRO A 151 14.53 -23.81 6.07
CA PRO A 151 13.86 -25.09 6.27
C PRO A 151 14.70 -26.09 7.08
N ALA A 152 16.03 -25.95 7.08
CA ALA A 152 16.93 -26.85 7.80
C ALA A 152 17.12 -26.49 9.28
N CYS A 153 17.28 -25.21 9.62
CA CYS A 153 17.62 -24.78 10.99
C CYS A 153 16.60 -23.84 11.65
N GLY A 154 15.56 -23.41 10.94
CA GLY A 154 14.51 -22.53 11.46
C GLY A 154 14.95 -21.08 11.74
N ARG A 155 16.17 -20.66 11.35
CA ARG A 155 16.64 -19.27 11.50
C ARG A 155 16.14 -18.38 10.36
N SER A 156 16.00 -17.09 10.65
CA SER A 156 15.64 -16.04 9.66
C SER A 156 16.64 -16.05 8.50
N LEU A 157 16.13 -16.00 7.28
CA LEU A 157 16.93 -15.84 6.06
C LEU A 157 17.19 -14.36 5.78
N GLU A 158 18.41 -14.06 5.34
CA GLU A 158 18.81 -12.73 4.90
C GLU A 158 18.58 -12.60 3.40
N VAL A 159 17.64 -11.74 2.99
CA VAL A 159 17.37 -11.51 1.56
C VAL A 159 18.56 -10.83 0.92
N MET A 160 19.17 -11.50 -0.06
CA MET A 160 20.34 -11.01 -0.79
C MET A 160 19.94 -10.26 -2.06
N SER A 161 18.98 -10.81 -2.82
CA SER A 161 18.52 -10.20 -4.07
C SER A 161 17.04 -10.43 -4.32
N ILE A 162 16.45 -9.50 -5.06
CA ILE A 162 15.09 -9.58 -5.59
C ILE A 162 15.19 -9.13 -7.05
N THR A 163 14.74 -9.96 -7.99
CA THR A 163 14.82 -9.68 -9.43
C THR A 163 13.50 -9.96 -10.12
N ASP A 164 13.12 -9.14 -11.09
CA ASP A 164 11.92 -9.38 -11.91
C ASP A 164 12.01 -10.74 -12.61
N ASN A 165 10.94 -11.52 -12.52
CA ASN A 165 10.89 -12.84 -13.13
C ASN A 165 10.65 -12.71 -14.64
N ARG A 166 11.46 -13.41 -15.43
CA ARG A 166 11.38 -13.35 -16.91
C ARG A 166 10.15 -14.04 -17.50
N HIS A 167 9.54 -14.95 -16.76
CA HIS A 167 8.45 -15.81 -17.23
C HIS A 167 7.06 -15.34 -16.76
N SER A 168 7.01 -14.63 -15.63
CA SER A 168 5.77 -14.16 -14.99
C SER A 168 5.80 -12.63 -14.86
N PRO A 169 5.14 -11.90 -15.79
CA PRO A 169 5.04 -10.45 -15.71
C PRO A 169 4.45 -9.98 -14.37
N GLY A 170 5.20 -9.15 -13.65
CA GLY A 170 4.83 -8.63 -12.33
C GLY A 170 5.19 -9.53 -11.14
N GLY A 171 5.73 -10.73 -11.39
CA GLY A 171 6.35 -11.57 -10.36
C GLY A 171 7.86 -11.33 -10.24
N PHE A 172 8.45 -11.79 -9.14
CA PHE A 172 9.88 -11.64 -8.84
C PHE A 172 10.43 -12.87 -8.14
N ASP A 173 11.69 -13.15 -8.44
CA ASP A 173 12.49 -14.18 -7.80
C ASP A 173 13.26 -13.56 -6.63
N VAL A 174 13.30 -14.27 -5.51
CA VAL A 174 13.99 -13.85 -4.29
C VAL A 174 15.07 -14.85 -3.96
N ILE A 175 16.29 -14.37 -3.78
CA ILE A 175 17.41 -15.18 -3.27
C ILE A 175 17.74 -14.72 -1.87
N ALA A 176 17.83 -15.66 -0.93
CA ALA A 176 18.17 -15.38 0.45
C ALA A 176 19.18 -16.38 1.02
N HIS A 177 20.02 -15.91 1.93
CA HIS A 177 21.09 -16.68 2.55
C HIS A 177 20.74 -17.07 3.99
N CYS A 178 21.09 -18.29 4.36
CA CYS A 178 21.08 -18.73 5.75
C CYS A 178 22.48 -18.63 6.36
N GLN A 179 22.72 -17.64 7.21
CA GLN A 179 23.99 -17.44 7.92
C GLN A 179 24.44 -18.65 8.76
N ASN A 180 23.49 -19.49 9.22
CA ASN A 180 23.79 -20.66 10.04
C ASN A 180 24.09 -21.93 9.23
N CYS A 181 23.37 -22.14 8.12
CA CYS A 181 23.55 -23.32 7.27
C CYS A 181 24.52 -23.08 6.11
N LEU A 182 24.93 -21.83 5.90
CA LEU A 182 25.73 -21.39 4.75
C LEU A 182 25.14 -21.86 3.41
N ALA A 183 23.81 -21.81 3.33
CA ALA A 183 23.04 -22.29 2.19
C ALA A 183 22.14 -21.17 1.68
N ASP A 184 22.09 -21.05 0.36
CA ASP A 184 21.23 -20.12 -0.34
C ASP A 184 19.92 -20.78 -0.72
N TYR A 185 18.86 -19.98 -0.71
CA TYR A 185 17.52 -20.41 -1.04
C TYR A 185 16.88 -19.43 -2.00
N GLU A 186 16.08 -19.97 -2.91
CA GLU A 186 15.30 -19.21 -3.87
C GLU A 186 13.81 -19.52 -3.70
N TRP A 187 12.98 -18.50 -3.86
CA TRP A 187 11.55 -18.67 -4.07
C TRP A 187 11.02 -17.58 -5.01
N PHE A 188 9.92 -17.90 -5.67
CA PHE A 188 9.19 -16.97 -6.52
C PHE A 188 8.02 -16.35 -5.75
N CYS A 189 7.73 -15.09 -6.01
CA CYS A 189 6.52 -14.42 -5.60
C CYS A 189 5.76 -13.95 -6.84
N ASP A 190 4.49 -14.35 -6.93
CA ASP A 190 3.62 -13.92 -8.02
C ASP A 190 3.09 -12.49 -7.80
N LYS A 191 2.48 -11.95 -8.86
CA LYS A 191 1.90 -10.61 -8.90
C LYS A 191 0.73 -10.39 -7.93
N ASP A 192 0.15 -11.47 -7.42
CA ASP A 192 -1.02 -11.49 -6.54
C ASP A 192 -0.60 -11.72 -5.06
N GLY A 193 0.71 -11.77 -4.78
CA GLY A 193 1.28 -11.97 -3.44
C GLY A 193 1.38 -13.44 -3.02
N GLY A 194 1.04 -14.38 -3.91
CA GLY A 194 1.31 -15.80 -3.73
C GLY A 194 2.80 -16.08 -3.77
N VAL A 195 3.25 -17.03 -2.95
CA VAL A 195 4.67 -17.38 -2.83
C VAL A 195 4.86 -18.86 -3.11
N SER A 196 5.86 -19.19 -3.94
CA SER A 196 6.22 -20.58 -4.21
C SER A 196 6.86 -21.25 -3.00
N ASP A 197 6.96 -22.57 -3.08
CA ASP A 197 7.86 -23.33 -2.24
C ASP A 197 9.30 -22.86 -2.44
N MET A 198 10.04 -22.90 -1.34
CA MET A 198 11.45 -22.53 -1.28
C MET A 198 12.31 -23.69 -1.75
N LYS A 199 13.26 -23.40 -2.63
CA LYS A 199 14.24 -24.37 -3.15
C LYS A 199 15.63 -23.93 -2.76
N GLN A 200 16.57 -24.87 -2.65
CA GLN A 200 17.97 -24.53 -2.45
C GLN A 200 18.53 -23.95 -3.75
N TYR A 201 19.16 -22.78 -3.65
CA TYR A 201 19.80 -22.09 -4.76
C TYR A 201 21.26 -22.48 -4.82
N PHE A 202 21.75 -22.81 -6.01
CA PHE A 202 23.15 -23.14 -6.27
C PHE A 202 23.67 -22.13 -7.29
N PHE A 203 24.69 -21.36 -6.93
CA PHE A 203 25.39 -20.51 -7.89
C PHE A 203 26.04 -21.41 -8.95
N GLU A 204 25.60 -21.28 -10.21
CA GLU A 204 26.33 -21.76 -11.39
C GLU A 204 27.44 -20.78 -11.79
#